data_AF-A0A259SQ53-F1
#
_entry.id   AF-A0A259SQ53-F1
#
_cell.length_a   1.000
_cell.length_b   1.000
_cell.length_c   1.000
_cell.angle_alpha   90.00
_cell.angle_beta   90.00
_cell.angle_gamma   90.00
#
_symmetry.space_group_name_H-M   'P 1'
#
loop_
_entity.id
_entity.type
_entity.pdbx_description
1 polymer ?
#
loop_
_entity_poly.entity_id
_entity_poly.type
_entity_poly.pdbx_seq_one_letter_code
_entity_poly.pdbx_strand_id
1 'polypeptide(L)' 'ITDGTATVLRDVPAPEVDAKTGTAQFQGPQGLANHAWMIAIHGDLAVAAFVETGDLGATTAGPLVDAFLKSAG' A
#
# COMPACT_ATOMS: atom_id res chain seq x y z
N ILE A 1 -11.51 0.37 -5.94
CA ILE A 1 -11.31 -0.87 -5.15
C ILE A 1 -12.56 -1.72 -5.22
N THR A 2 -12.57 -2.61 -6.19
CA THR A 2 -13.65 -3.54 -6.46
C THR A 2 -13.53 -4.81 -5.62
N ASP A 3 -12.32 -5.35 -5.44
CA ASP A 3 -12.01 -6.54 -4.62
C ASP A 3 -10.57 -6.53 -4.07
N GLY A 4 -10.27 -7.37 -3.07
CA GLY A 4 -8.90 -7.64 -2.58
C GLY A 4 -8.53 -7.02 -1.22
N THR A 5 -7.23 -7.02 -0.93
CA THR A 5 -6.65 -6.68 0.40
C THR A 5 -6.45 -5.18 0.65
N ALA A 6 -6.59 -4.33 -0.37
CA ALA A 6 -6.40 -2.89 -0.27
C ALA A 6 -7.65 -2.14 0.23
N THR A 7 -8.39 -2.73 1.18
CA THR A 7 -9.66 -2.19 1.70
C THR A 7 -9.49 -0.81 2.36
N VAL A 8 -8.29 -0.50 2.84
CA VAL A 8 -7.94 0.81 3.42
C VAL A 8 -8.12 1.98 2.44
N LEU A 9 -8.08 1.73 1.13
CA LEU A 9 -8.22 2.77 0.09
C LEU A 9 -9.67 3.00 -0.37
N ARG A 10 -10.66 2.32 0.23
CA ARG A 10 -12.07 2.38 -0.21
C ARG A 10 -12.69 3.78 -0.06
N ASP A 11 -12.21 4.55 0.91
CA ASP A 11 -12.76 5.88 1.22
C ASP A 11 -11.99 7.00 0.52
N VAL A 12 -11.07 6.68 -0.40
CA VAL A 12 -10.43 7.68 -1.26
C VAL A 12 -11.49 8.21 -2.24
N PRO A 13 -11.71 9.54 -2.31
CA PRO A 13 -12.65 10.14 -3.26
C PRO A 13 -12.34 9.75 -4.71
N ALA A 14 -13.34 9.84 -5.59
CA ALA A 14 -13.16 9.54 -7.01
C ALA A 14 -12.06 10.41 -7.66
N PRO A 15 -11.35 9.93 -8.70
CA PRO A 15 -11.57 8.68 -9.45
C PRO A 15 -11.27 7.38 -8.68
N GLU A 16 -11.74 6.24 -9.21
CA GLU A 16 -11.50 4.95 -8.56
C GLU A 16 -9.99 4.66 -8.40
N VAL A 17 -9.62 4.05 -7.27
CA VAL A 17 -8.26 3.55 -7.00
C VAL A 17 -8.17 2.07 -7.36
N ASP A 18 -7.17 1.72 -8.17
CA ASP A 18 -6.70 0.35 -8.35
C ASP A 18 -5.38 0.18 -7.61
N ALA A 19 -5.24 -0.90 -6.85
CA ALA A 19 -4.06 -1.10 -6.02
C ALA A 19 -3.65 -2.57 -5.91
N LYS A 20 -2.34 -2.78 -5.76
CA LYS A 20 -1.76 -4.08 -5.44
C LYS A 20 -0.92 -3.98 -4.18
N THR A 21 -1.18 -4.90 -3.25
CA THR A 21 -0.34 -5.10 -2.07
C THR A 21 0.63 -6.23 -2.31
N GLY A 22 1.77 -6.17 -1.62
CA GLY A 22 2.60 -7.34 -1.41
C GLY A 22 3.50 -7.26 -0.20
N THR A 23 4.05 -8.43 0.10
CA THR A 23 4.93 -8.69 1.23
C THR A 23 6.05 -9.58 0.73
N ALA A 24 7.30 -9.28 1.06
CA ALA A 24 8.45 -10.12 0.73
C ALA A 24 9.23 -10.46 2.00
N GLN A 25 9.31 -11.76 2.32
CA GLN A 25 10.07 -12.25 3.46
C GLN A 25 11.58 -12.18 3.21
N PHE A 26 12.33 -11.78 4.23
CA PHE A 26 13.79 -11.75 4.21
C PHE A 26 14.38 -12.15 5.57
N GLN A 27 15.66 -12.52 5.58
CA GLN A 27 16.40 -12.77 6.81
C GLN A 27 16.98 -11.44 7.33
N GLY A 28 16.44 -10.95 8.44
CA GLY A 28 16.91 -9.75 9.12
C GLY A 28 17.79 -10.04 10.35
N PRO A 29 18.26 -8.99 11.05
CA PRO A 29 19.13 -9.11 12.22
C PRO A 29 18.51 -9.88 13.40
N GLN A 30 17.18 -9.90 13.49
CA GLN A 30 16.41 -10.51 14.58
C GLN A 30 15.65 -11.77 14.15
N GLY A 31 15.89 -12.30 12.95
CA GLY A 31 15.15 -13.43 12.39
C GLY A 31 14.43 -13.08 11.08
N LEU A 32 13.39 -13.84 10.75
CA LEU A 32 12.55 -13.55 9.59
C LEU A 32 11.83 -12.21 9.78
N ALA A 33 11.88 -11.38 8.76
CA ALA A 33 11.21 -10.08 8.67
C ALA A 33 10.55 -9.93 7.30
N ASN A 34 9.69 -8.92 7.15
CA ASN A 34 8.99 -8.66 5.90
C ASN A 34 9.28 -7.25 5.38
N HIS A 35 9.56 -7.14 4.09
CA HIS A 35 9.33 -5.91 3.35
C HIS A 35 7.83 -5.79 3.04
N ALA A 36 7.26 -4.62 3.28
CA ALA A 36 5.86 -4.33 2.99
C ALA A 36 5.77 -3.27 1.89
N TRP A 37 4.95 -3.51 0.87
CA TRP A 37 4.78 -2.56 -0.22
C TRP A 37 3.34 -2.48 -0.72
N MET A 38 3.03 -1.33 -1.30
CA MET A 38 1.79 -1.10 -2.03
C MET A 38 2.06 -0.20 -3.24
N ILE A 39 1.46 -0.53 -4.37
CA ILE A 39 1.41 0.30 -5.57
C ILE A 39 -0.04 0.59 -5.87
N ALA A 40 -0.38 1.84 -6.19
CA ALA A 40 -1.72 2.26 -6.55
C ALA A 40 -1.72 3.23 -7.73
N ILE A 41 -2.81 3.21 -8.50
CA ILE A 41 -3.13 4.18 -9.55
C ILE A 41 -4.47 4.84 -9.21
N HIS A 42 -4.57 6.15 -9.48
CA HIS A 42 -5.73 6.98 -9.20
C HIS A 42 -5.84 8.09 -10.26
N GLY A 43 -6.70 7.89 -11.26
CA GLY A 43 -6.75 8.79 -12.42
C GLY A 43 -5.44 8.78 -13.22
N ASP A 44 -4.76 9.92 -13.27
CA ASP A 44 -3.45 10.09 -13.92
C ASP A 44 -2.26 9.96 -12.95
N LEU A 45 -2.53 9.75 -11.66
CA LEU A 45 -1.52 9.61 -10.61
C LEU A 45 -1.18 8.13 -10.36
N ALA A 46 0.13 7.84 -10.22
CA ALA A 46 0.64 6.56 -9.75
C ALA A 46 1.54 6.77 -8.52
N VAL A 47 1.40 5.91 -7.52
CA VAL A 47 2.17 5.96 -6.27
C VAL A 47 2.68 4.57 -5.88
N ALA A 48 3.90 4.53 -5.37
CA ALA A 48 4.52 3.32 -4.81
C ALA A 48 5.09 3.64 -3.44
N ALA A 49 4.68 2.87 -2.43
CA ALA A 49 5.23 2.92 -1.08
C ALA A 49 5.95 1.60 -0.77
N PHE A 50 7.17 1.72 -0.23
CA PHE A 50 7.98 0.61 0.25
C PHE A 50 8.42 0.89 1.68
N VAL A 51 8.23 -0.10 2.55
CA VAL A 51 8.70 -0.07 3.93
C VAL A 51 9.64 -1.24 4.13
N GLU A 52 10.88 -0.94 4.51
CA GLU A 52 11.95 -1.93 4.65
C GLU A 52 11.60 -3.01 5.68
N THR A 53 11.05 -2.65 6.83
CA THR A 53 10.58 -3.62 7.81
C THR A 53 9.15 -3.28 8.20
N GLY A 54 8.22 -4.18 7.88
CA GLY A 54 6.79 -4.04 8.16
C GLY A 54 6.13 -5.38 8.39
N ASP A 55 4.80 -5.38 8.51
CA ASP A 55 4.02 -6.60 8.74
C ASP A 55 3.48 -7.16 7.41
N LEU A 56 2.59 -6.40 6.76
CA LEU A 56 1.93 -6.74 5.50
C LEU A 56 1.80 -5.50 4.63
N GLY A 57 1.79 -5.65 3.30
CA GLY A 57 1.60 -4.53 2.37
C GLY A 57 0.35 -3.68 2.66
N ALA A 58 -0.78 -4.32 2.95
CA ALA A 58 -2.03 -3.61 3.29
C ALA A 58 -1.97 -2.90 4.66
N THR A 59 -1.31 -3.50 5.65
CA THR A 59 -1.27 -3.02 7.03
C THR A 59 -0.26 -1.90 7.23
N THR A 60 0.93 -2.03 6.62
CA THR A 60 2.05 -1.11 6.82
C THR A 60 2.16 -0.08 5.70
N ALA A 61 2.19 -0.51 4.44
CA ALA A 61 2.32 0.41 3.31
C ALA A 61 0.99 1.06 2.90
N GLY A 62 -0.14 0.37 3.15
CA GLY A 62 -1.48 0.85 2.81
C GLY A 62 -1.85 2.22 3.38
N PRO A 63 -1.69 2.46 4.70
CA PRO A 63 -1.99 3.78 5.29
C PRO A 63 -1.13 4.92 4.72
N LEU A 64 0.10 4.64 4.28
CA LEU A 64 0.96 5.65 3.65
C LEU A 64 0.41 6.08 2.28
N VAL A 65 -0.05 5.11 1.49
CA VAL A 65 -0.68 5.35 0.18
C VAL A 65 -2.03 6.05 0.35
N ASP A 66 -2.85 5.65 1.32
CA ASP A 66 -4.14 6.30 1.63
C ASP A 66 -3.96 7.78 1.96
N ALA A 67 -3.04 8.09 2.89
CA ALA A 67 -2.76 9.45 3.31
C ALA A 67 -2.25 10.31 2.15
N PHE A 68 -1.37 9.76 1.31
CA PHE A 68 -0.85 10.46 0.13
C PHE A 68 -1.98 10.79 -0.86
N LEU A 69 -2.79 9.80 -1.25
CA LEU A 69 -3.87 10.01 -2.21
C LEU A 69 -4.92 11.00 -1.71
N LYS A 70 -5.29 10.96 -0.42
CA LYS A 70 -6.21 11.93 0.20
C LYS A 70 -5.64 13.35 0.27
N SER A 71 -4.32 13.51 0.21
CA SER A 71 -3.66 14.82 0.20
C SER A 71 -3.39 15.38 -1.19
N ALA A 72 -3.42 14.52 -2.21
CA ALA A 72 -3.12 14.86 -3.60
C ALA A 72 -4.34 15.33 -4.39
N GLY A 73 -5.56 15.09 -3.88
CA GLY A 73 -6.83 15.62 -4.41
C GLY A 73 -7.36 16.79 -3.59
#